data_AF-A0A401TW40-F1
#
_entry.id   AF-A0A401TW40-F1
#
_cell.length_a   1.000
_cell.length_b   1.000
_cell.length_c   1.000
_cell.angle_alpha   90.00
_cell.angle_beta   90.00
_cell.angle_gamma   90.00
#
_symmetry.space_group_name_H-M   'P 1'
#
loop_
_entity.id
_entity.type
_entity.pdbx_description
1 polymer ?
#
loop_
_entity_poly.entity_id
_entity_poly.type
_entity_poly.pdbx_seq_one_letter_code
_entity_poly.pdbx_strand_id
1 'polypeptide(L)' 'MLREIRPAILVLVLLTAITGLAYPLAMTAIAGVIFPKQAQGSLIEKDGKVIGSALIGQEFKEDKYFHG' A
#
# COMPACT_ATOMS: atom_id res chain seq x y z
N MET A 1 8.94 16.23 37.20
CA MET A 1 8.33 15.10 36.45
C MET A 1 7.04 15.49 35.72
N LEU A 2 5.98 15.97 36.38
CA LEU A 2 4.71 16.32 35.69
C LEU A 2 4.84 17.38 34.58
N ARG A 3 5.81 18.31 34.68
CA ARG A 3 6.10 19.31 33.65
C ARG A 3 6.62 18.73 32.33
N GLU A 4 7.25 17.55 32.37
CA GLU A 4 7.81 16.87 31.19
C GLU A 4 6.79 15.96 30.49
N ILE A 5 5.69 15.61 31.16
CA ILE A 5 4.64 14.75 30.57
C ILE A 5 3.91 15.47 29.44
N ARG A 6 3.64 16.77 29.61
CA ARG A 6 2.96 17.57 28.58
C ARG A 6 3.74 17.62 27.24
N PRO A 7 5.04 17.99 27.21
CA PRO A 7 5.79 17.95 25.95
C PRO A 7 5.95 16.53 25.41
N ALA A 8 6.11 15.52 26.27
CA ALA A 8 6.20 14.12 25.82
C ALA A 8 4.94 13.65 25.09
N ILE A 9 3.75 13.94 25.64
CA ILE A 9 2.47 13.59 24.99
C ILE A 9 2.30 14.38 23.67
N LEU A 10 2.66 15.66 23.64
CA LEU A 10 2.56 16.46 22.41
C LEU A 10 3.44 15.90 21.30
N VAL A 11 4.70 15.57 21.60
CA VAL A 11 5.61 14.98 20.62
C VAL A 11 5.11 13.60 20.17
N LEU A 12 4.59 12.78 21.09
CA LEU A 12 4.02 11.48 20.77
C LEU A 12 2.84 11.62 19.78
N VAL A 13 1.88 12.48 20.09
CA VAL A 13 0.69 12.69 19.23
C VAL A 13 1.09 13.31 17.89
N LEU A 14 2.00 14.30 17.90
CA LEU A 14 2.49 14.93 16.68
C LEU A 14 3.17 13.91 15.76
N LEU A 15 4.10 13.12 16.29
CA LEU A 15 4.80 12.12 15.48
C LEU A 15 3.84 11.04 15.00
N THR A 16 2.90 10.59 15.84
CA THR A 16 1.87 9.63 15.44
C THR A 16 1.02 10.16 14.29
N ALA A 17 0.61 11.43 14.35
CA ALA A 17 -0.15 12.06 13.28
C ALA A 17 0.68 12.20 12.00
N ILE A 18 1.96 12.59 12.12
CA ILE A 18 2.83 12.74 10.95
C ILE A 18 3.09 11.38 10.29
N THR A 19 3.53 10.38 11.03
CA THR A 19 3.97 9.10 10.46
C THR A 19 2.82 8.13 10.20
N GLY A 20 1.73 8.21 10.96
CA GLY A 20 0.58 7.34 10.85
C GLY A 20 -0.54 7.87 9.96
N LEU A 21 -0.60 9.18 9.72
CA LEU A 21 -1.66 9.80 8.94
C LEU A 21 -1.12 10.65 7.79
N ALA A 22 -0.36 11.70 8.09
CA ALA A 22 0.09 12.63 7.05
C ALA A 22 0.93 11.95 5.98
N TYR A 23 1.93 11.14 6.39
CA TYR A 23 2.81 10.45 5.47
C TYR A 23 2.09 9.37 4.63
N PRO A 24 1.31 8.43 5.22
CA PRO A 24 0.58 7.44 4.42
C PRO A 24 -0.40 8.07 3.43
N LEU A 25 -1.13 9.12 3.82
CA LEU A 25 -2.04 9.83 2.93
C LEU A 25 -1.30 10.53 1.79
N ALA A 26 -0.22 11.25 2.09
CA ALA A 26 0.60 11.90 1.08
C ALA A 26 1.16 10.87 0.08
N MET A 27 1.71 9.77 0.58
CA MET A 27 2.25 8.72 -0.29
C MET A 27 1.18 8.03 -1.12
N THR A 28 0.01 7.76 -0.54
CA THR A 28 -1.12 7.17 -1.28
C THR A 28 -1.58 8.10 -2.40
N ALA A 29 -1.70 9.40 -2.13
CA ALA A 29 -2.09 10.39 -3.13
C ALA A 29 -1.04 10.51 -4.24
N ILE A 30 0.24 10.66 -3.89
CA ILE A 30 1.34 10.79 -4.85
C ILE A 30 1.43 9.53 -5.73
N ALA A 31 1.42 8.34 -5.12
CA ALA A 31 1.49 7.08 -5.86
C ALA A 31 0.25 6.88 -6.75
N GLY A 32 -0.94 7.24 -6.27
CA GLY A 32 -2.17 7.17 -7.05
C GLY A 32 -2.18 8.10 -8.26
N VAL A 33 -1.54 9.26 -8.19
CA VAL A 33 -1.46 10.22 -9.30
C VAL A 33 -0.35 9.83 -10.29
N ILE A 34 0.84 9.50 -9.81
CA ILE A 34 2.02 9.28 -10.67
C ILE A 34 2.07 7.84 -11.21
N PHE A 35 1.65 6.86 -10.40
CA PHE A 35 1.74 5.43 -10.71
C PHE A 35 0.42 4.69 -10.42
N PRO A 36 -0.72 5.11 -10.99
CA PRO A 36 -2.04 4.58 -10.65
C PRO A 36 -2.15 3.07 -10.82
N LYS A 37 -1.59 2.51 -11.91
CA LYS A 37 -1.67 1.07 -12.19
C LYS A 37 -0.93 0.24 -11.14
N GLN A 38 0.25 0.67 -10.73
CA GLN A 38 1.08 -0.01 -9.73
C GLN A 38 0.53 0.18 -8.32
N ALA A 39 0.11 1.41 -7.99
CA ALA A 39 -0.48 1.74 -6.70
C ALA A 39 -1.77 0.93 -6.42
N GLN A 40 -2.48 0.55 -7.48
CA GLN A 40 -3.68 -0.30 -7.41
C GLN A 40 -3.39 -1.81 -7.55
N GLY A 41 -2.12 -2.22 -7.48
CA GLY A 41 -1.72 -3.63 -7.43
C GLY A 41 -1.36 -4.27 -8.78
N SER A 42 -1.18 -3.47 -9.84
CA SER A 42 -0.78 -3.94 -11.18
C SER A 42 -1.69 -5.05 -11.72
N LEU A 43 -2.99 -4.89 -11.54
CA LEU A 43 -4.00 -5.88 -11.89
C LEU A 43 -4.01 -6.18 -13.40
N ILE A 44 -4.35 -7.43 -13.72
CA ILE A 44 -4.61 -7.91 -15.08
C ILE A 44 -6.10 -8.20 -15.18
N GLU A 45 -6.76 -7.55 -16.13
CA GLU A 45 -8.17 -7.72 -16.41
C GLU A 45 -8.38 -8.40 -17.77
N LYS A 46 -9.38 -9.28 -17.81
CA LYS A 46 -9.85 -9.92 -19.04
C LYS A 46 -11.37 -9.94 -19.02
N ASP A 47 -11.99 -9.44 -20.07
CA ASP A 47 -13.45 -9.39 -20.23
C ASP A 47 -14.17 -8.70 -19.03
N GLY A 48 -13.57 -7.63 -18.50
CA GLY A 48 -14.10 -6.88 -17.36
C GLY A 48 -13.95 -7.57 -15.99
N LYS A 49 -13.25 -8.70 -15.94
CA LYS A 49 -12.97 -9.43 -14.71
C LYS A 49 -11.47 -9.36 -14.37
N VAL A 50 -11.15 -9.04 -13.13
CA VAL A 50 -9.77 -9.17 -12.61
C VAL A 50 -9.42 -10.65 -12.54
N ILE A 51 -8.38 -11.05 -13.26
CA ILE A 51 -7.89 -12.44 -13.32
C ILE A 51 -6.57 -12.62 -12.56
N GLY A 52 -5.94 -11.54 -12.09
CA GLY A 52 -4.71 -11.60 -11.31
C GLY A 52 -3.97 -10.27 -11.23
N SER A 53 -2.69 -10.35 -10.85
CA SER A 53 -1.74 -9.23 -10.87
C SER A 53 -0.49 -9.66 -11.64
N ALA A 54 0.14 -8.73 -12.35
CA ALA A 54 1.40 -8.97 -13.03
C ALA A 54 2.55 -9.35 -12.09
N LEU A 55 2.39 -9.13 -10.78
CA LEU A 55 3.41 -9.37 -9.76
C LEU A 55 3.12 -10.59 -8.88
N ILE A 56 1.96 -11.25 -9.07
CA ILE A 56 1.54 -12.39 -8.26
C ILE A 56 1.50 -13.64 -9.14
N GLY A 57 2.32 -14.63 -8.79
CA GLY A 57 2.24 -15.96 -9.38
C GLY A 57 1.00 -16.71 -8.91
N GLN A 58 0.42 -17.52 -9.79
CA GLN A 58 -0.73 -18.37 -9.49
C GLN A 58 -0.34 -19.84 -9.58
N GLU A 59 -1.06 -20.69 -8.84
CA GLU A 59 -0.86 -22.13 -8.92
C GLU A 59 -1.44 -22.66 -10.24
N PHE A 60 -0.56 -23.08 -11.15
CA PHE A 60 -0.94 -23.72 -12.40
C PHE A 60 -0.73 -25.23 -12.32
N LYS A 61 -1.82 -26.01 -12.28
CA LYS A 61 -1.80 -27.48 -12.09
C LYS A 61 -1.83 -28.29 -13.38
N GLU A 62 -2.24 -27.68 -14.48
CA GLU A 62 -2.36 -28.39 -15.75
C GLU A 62 -1.04 -28.37 -16.51
N ASP A 63 -0.67 -29.50 -17.10
CA ASP A 63 0.59 -29.72 -17.84
C ASP A 63 0.82 -28.74 -19.01
N LYS A 64 -0.24 -28.10 -19.50
CA LYS A 64 -0.17 -27.12 -20.59
C LYS A 64 0.40 -25.77 -20.19
N TYR A 65 0.52 -25.51 -18.88
CA TYR A 65 1.04 -24.25 -18.37
C TYR A 65 2.49 -24.40 -17.91
N PHE A 66 3.18 -23.26 -17.81
CA PHE A 66 4.48 -23.23 -17.14
C PHE A 66 4.27 -23.34 -15.63
N HIS A 67 5.08 -24.18 -14.98
CA HIS A 67 5.12 -24.32 -13.53
C HIS A 67 6.26 -23.48 -12.97
N GLY A 68 5.98 -22.75 -11.90
CA GLY A 68 6.94 -21.91 -11.17
C GLY A 68 6.69 -21.93 -9.68
#